data_AF-A0A954P6L7-F1
#
_entry.id   AF-A0A954P6L7-F1
#
_cell.length_a   1.000
_cell.length_b   1.000
_cell.length_c   1.000
_cell.angle_alpha   90.00
_cell.angle_beta   90.00
_cell.angle_gamma   90.00
#
_symmetry.space_group_name_H-M   'P 1'
#
loop_
_entity.id
_entity.type
_entity.pdbx_description
1 polymer ?
#
loop_
_entity_poly.entity_id
_entity_poly.type
_entity_poly.pdbx_seq_one_letter_code
_entity_poly.pdbx_strand_id
1 'polypeptide(L)'
;PDRPPRVQFTEFFPDGFNIEIVYWYQPADPWAFRQFSEKVNLEIFRRFEEHGIQFSLPLRHSYWKQDDSQGPLDVRLAGNTGAEA
;
A
#
# COMPACT_ATOMS: atom_id res chain seq x y z
N PRO A 1 -6.75 -4.58 29.37
CA PRO A 1 -6.32 -3.17 29.42
C PRO A 1 -7.49 -2.25 29.10
N ASP A 2 -7.60 -1.12 29.80
CA ASP A 2 -8.75 -0.20 29.65
C ASP A 2 -8.79 0.50 28.28
N ARG A 3 -7.65 0.54 27.59
CA ARG A 3 -7.51 1.07 26.24
C ARG A 3 -6.80 0.06 25.34
N PRO A 4 -7.53 -0.91 24.77
CA PRO A 4 -6.92 -1.91 23.88
C PRO A 4 -6.46 -1.25 22.56
N PRO A 5 -5.44 -1.83 21.89
CA PRO A 5 -5.09 -1.41 20.54
C PRO A 5 -6.24 -1.72 19.58
N ARG A 6 -6.34 -0.93 18.51
CA ARG A 6 -7.33 -1.10 17.44
C ARG A 6 -6.63 -1.28 16.11
N VAL A 7 -7.18 -2.15 15.26
CA VAL A 7 -6.69 -2.42 13.92
C VAL A 7 -7.88 -2.48 12.98
N GLN A 8 -7.85 -1.73 11.88
CA GLN A 8 -8.95 -1.66 10.92
C GLN A 8 -8.46 -1.32 9.51
N PHE A 9 -9.19 -1.75 8.48
CA PHE A 9 -9.02 -1.23 7.13
C PHE A 9 -9.63 0.16 7.04
N THR A 10 -8.95 1.09 6.39
CA THR A 10 -9.43 2.48 6.27
C THR A 10 -9.73 2.88 4.84
N GLU A 11 -8.87 2.53 3.89
CA GLU A 11 -9.01 2.96 2.49
C GLU A 11 -8.57 1.85 1.54
N PHE A 12 -9.29 1.73 0.42
CA PHE A 12 -9.00 0.78 -0.65
C PHE A 12 -8.73 1.54 -1.95
N PHE A 13 -7.67 1.15 -2.64
CA PHE A 13 -7.22 1.71 -3.92
C PHE A 13 -7.14 0.62 -4.98
N PRO A 14 -7.06 0.96 -6.28
CA PRO A 14 -6.85 -0.03 -7.33
C PRO A 14 -5.59 -0.88 -7.16
N ASP A 15 -4.56 -0.34 -6.51
CA ASP A 15 -3.24 -0.92 -6.33
C ASP A 15 -2.92 -1.31 -4.87
N GLY A 16 -3.86 -1.21 -3.94
CA GLY A 16 -3.63 -1.59 -2.55
C GLY A 16 -4.74 -1.19 -1.57
N PHE A 17 -4.42 -1.30 -0.27
CA PHE A 17 -5.29 -0.84 0.82
C PHE A 17 -4.46 -0.38 2.00
N ASN A 18 -5.09 0.39 2.89
CA ASN A 18 -4.48 0.85 4.13
C ASN A 18 -5.04 0.09 5.33
N ILE A 19 -4.14 -0.31 6.24
CA ILE A 19 -4.48 -0.81 7.59
C ILE A 19 -4.05 0.26 8.60
N GLU A 20 -5.00 0.77 9.36
CA GLU A 20 -4.73 1.66 10.48
C GLU A 20 -4.54 0.86 11.77
N ILE A 21 -3.48 1.18 12.51
CA ILE A 21 -3.13 0.55 13.79
C ILE A 21 -3.00 1.66 14.84
N VAL A 22 -3.84 1.61 15.88
CA VAL A 22 -3.83 2.57 16.99
C VAL A 22 -3.48 1.85 18.29
N TYR A 23 -2.46 2.33 18.99
CA TYR A 23 -2.04 1.80 20.29
C TYR A 23 -1.59 2.93 21.23
N TRP A 24 -1.50 2.62 22.51
CA TRP A 24 -1.16 3.58 23.55
C TRP A 24 0.20 3.25 24.16
N TYR A 25 1.03 4.28 24.35
CA TYR A 25 2.29 4.17 25.05
C TYR A 25 2.22 4.91 26.39
N GLN A 26 2.76 4.29 27.43
CA GLN A 26 2.80 4.83 28.80
C GLN A 26 4.15 4.48 29.42
N PRO A 27 4.86 5.44 30.05
CA PRO A 27 4.49 6.85 30.28
C PRO A 27 4.60 7.72 29.00
N ALA A 28 4.10 8.97 29.06
CA ALA A 28 4.15 9.92 27.94
C ALA A 28 5.57 10.50 27.74
N ASP A 29 6.48 9.66 27.27
CA ASP A 29 7.84 10.03 26.86
C ASP A 29 7.93 10.00 25.32
N PRO A 30 8.13 11.15 24.64
CA PRO A 30 8.17 11.21 23.19
C PRO A 30 9.30 10.40 22.54
N TRP A 31 10.47 10.30 23.17
CA TRP A 31 11.62 9.60 22.61
C TRP A 31 11.49 8.10 22.80
N ALA A 32 11.08 7.67 23.99
CA ALA A 32 10.83 6.27 24.27
C ALA A 32 9.64 5.73 23.46
N PHE A 33 8.61 6.55 23.24
CA PHE A 33 7.52 6.24 22.32
C PHE A 33 8.03 5.99 20.91
N ARG A 34 8.84 6.89 20.34
CA ARG A 34 9.39 6.74 18.98
C ARG A 34 10.22 5.47 18.82
N GLN A 35 11.09 5.17 19.79
CA GLN A 35 11.90 3.94 19.77
C GLN A 35 11.04 2.67 19.87
N PHE A 36 9.97 2.71 20.68
CA PHE A 36 9.02 1.60 20.77
C PHE A 36 8.26 1.43 19.45
N SER A 37 7.77 2.53 18.87
CA SER A 37 7.06 2.55 17.59
C SER A 37 7.92 2.02 16.45
N GLU A 38 9.21 2.35 16.41
CA GLU A 38 10.15 1.80 15.44
C GLU A 38 10.24 0.26 15.55
N LYS A 39 10.37 -0.28 16.76
CA LYS A 39 10.39 -1.73 16.99
C LYS A 39 9.10 -2.41 16.54
N VAL A 40 7.95 -1.80 16.85
CA VAL A 40 6.63 -2.32 16.42
C VAL A 40 6.53 -2.32 14.89
N ASN A 41 6.90 -1.24 14.23
CA ASN A 41 6.85 -1.13 12.77
C ASN A 41 7.77 -2.15 12.09
N LEU A 42 9.01 -2.31 12.58
CA LEU A 42 9.96 -3.30 12.06
C LEU A 42 9.47 -4.74 12.26
N GLU A 43 8.85 -5.04 13.39
CA GLU A 43 8.25 -6.38 13.60
C GLU A 43 7.06 -6.62 12.67
N ILE A 44 6.23 -5.60 12.41
CA ILE A 44 5.14 -5.72 11.42
C ILE A 44 5.72 -6.01 10.03
N PHE A 45 6.76 -5.29 9.60
CA PHE A 45 7.44 -5.56 8.32
C PHE A 45 7.92 -7.01 8.25
N ARG A 46 8.65 -7.47 9.26
CA ARG A 46 9.19 -8.82 9.33
C ARG A 46 8.09 -9.89 9.24
N ARG A 47 6.99 -9.71 9.97
CA ARG A 47 5.84 -10.66 9.96
C ARG A 47 5.12 -10.67 8.62
N PHE A 48 4.95 -9.51 8.00
CA PHE A 48 4.34 -9.44 6.67
C PHE A 48 5.21 -10.16 5.64
N GLU A 49 6.53 -9.96 5.66
CA GLU A 49 7.47 -10.69 4.81
C GLU A 49 7.40 -12.21 5.03
N GLU A 50 7.38 -12.68 6.28
CA GLU A 50 7.22 -14.11 6.62
C GLU A 50 5.93 -14.72 6.06
N HIS A 51 4.87 -13.93 5.96
CA HIS A 51 3.58 -14.35 5.40
C HIS A 51 3.43 -14.05 3.89
N GLY A 52 4.48 -13.54 3.23
CA GLY A 52 4.45 -13.20 1.81
C GLY A 52 3.57 -11.98 1.46
N ILE A 53 3.24 -11.15 2.45
CA ILE A 53 2.47 -9.91 2.28
C ILE A 53 3.44 -8.80 1.91
N GLN A 54 3.37 -8.34 0.67
CA GLN A 54 4.21 -7.25 0.18
C GLN A 54 3.51 -5.90 0.38
N PHE A 55 4.28 -4.88 0.74
CA PHE A 55 3.77 -3.50 0.75
C PHE A 55 3.52 -3.02 -0.68
N SER A 56 2.40 -2.31 -0.86
CA SER A 56 2.08 -1.68 -2.14
C SER A 56 3.10 -0.58 -2.44
N LEU A 57 3.82 -0.74 -3.55
CA LEU A 57 4.62 0.33 -4.13
C LEU A 57 3.72 1.22 -4.98
N PRO A 58 4.02 2.53 -5.13
CA PRO A 58 3.28 3.38 -6.04
C PRO A 58 3.26 2.78 -7.45
N LEU A 59 2.08 2.47 -7.98
CA LEU A 59 1.94 1.90 -9.31
C LEU A 59 1.91 3.01 -10.35
N ARG A 60 2.77 2.92 -11.37
CA ARG A 60 2.72 3.81 -12.54
C ARG A 60 2.57 3.00 -13.82
N HIS A 61 1.43 3.15 -14.48
CA HIS A 61 1.27 2.69 -15.85
C HIS A 61 1.91 3.71 -16.81
N SER A 62 2.85 3.25 -17.65
CA SER A 62 3.47 4.06 -18.69
C SER A 62 3.17 3.44 -20.05
N TYR A 63 2.68 4.28 -20.97
CA TYR A 63 2.43 3.89 -22.36
C TYR A 63 3.51 4.51 -23.24
N TRP A 64 4.07 3.71 -24.15
CA TRP A 64 5.15 4.12 -25.03
C TRP A 64 4.74 3.94 -26.49
N LYS A 65 5.24 4.81 -27.37
CA LYS A 65 5.18 4.58 -28.81
C LYS A 65 6.07 3.39 -29.16
N GLN A 66 5.62 2.59 -30.12
CA GLN A 66 6.45 1.54 -30.72
C GLN A 66 7.24 2.05 -31.95
N ASP A 67 7.02 3.30 -32.34
CA ASP A 67 7.68 3.95 -33.47
C ASP A 67 8.46 5.21 -33.03
N ASP A 68 9.33 5.68 -33.93
CA ASP A 68 10.16 6.87 -33.73
C ASP A 68 9.49 8.16 -34.22
N SER A 69 8.18 8.12 -34.54
CA SER A 69 7.47 9.26 -35.12
C SER A 69 7.30 10.39 -34.09
N GLN A 70 7.68 11.60 -34.50
CA GLN A 70 7.45 12.81 -33.70
C GLN A 70 5.95 13.14 -33.68
N GLY A 71 5.42 13.48 -32.50
CA GLY A 71 4.02 13.86 -32.31
C GLY A 71 3.36 13.22 -31.08
N PRO A 72 2.06 13.49 -30.84
CA PRO A 72 1.32 12.94 -29.70
C PRO A 72 1.23 11.40 -29.75
N LEU A 73 1.04 10.76 -28.58
CA LEU A 73 0.77 9.34 -28.45
C LEU A 73 -0.73 9.08 -28.71
N ASP A 74 -1.06 8.30 -29.73
CA ASP A 74 -2.42 7.79 -29.97
C ASP A 74 -2.57 6.46 -29.23
N VAL A 75 -3.42 6.43 -28.19
CA VAL A 75 -3.73 5.21 -27.42
C VAL A 75 -5.07 4.67 -27.88
N ARG A 76 -5.06 3.52 -28.53
CA ARG A 76 -6.28 2.79 -28.89
C ARG A 76 -6.50 1.65 -27.91
N LEU A 77 -7.54 1.76 -27.10
CA LEU A 77 -7.97 0.65 -26.26
C LEU A 77 -8.65 -0.38 -27.17
N ALA A 78 -8.09 -1.59 -27.25
CA ALA A 78 -8.80 -2.69 -27.88
C ALA A 78 -10.03 -3.02 -27.02
N GLY A 79 -11.22 -2.69 -27.53
CA GLY A 79 -12.46 -3.08 -26.89
C GLY A 79 -12.49 -4.59 -26.71
N ASN A 80 -12.78 -5.05 -25.51
CA ASN A 80 -12.90 -6.47 -25.20
C ASN A 80 -14.02 -7.04 -26.09
N THR A 81 -13.65 -7.70 -27.18
CA THR A 81 -14.61 -8.48 -27.97
C THR A 81 -14.80 -9.79 -27.21
N GLY A 82 -15.45 -9.69 -26.05
CA GLY A 82 -16.05 -10.83 -25.41
C GLY A 82 -17.14 -11.32 -26.34
N ALA A 83 -16.90 -12.48 -26.96
CA ALA A 83 -17.92 -13.26 -27.61
C ALA A 83 -19.03 -13.51 -26.58
N GLU A 84 -20.16 -12.83 -26.74
CA GLU A 84 -21.42 -13.19 -26.11
C GLU A 84 -22.03 -14.38 -26.85
N ALA A 85 -22.38 -15.40 -26.06
CA ALA A 85 -23.28 -16.53 -26.32
C ALA A 85 -22.85 -17.62 -27.32
#